data_AF-A0A2V7JJD1-F1
#
_entry.id   AF-A0A2V7JJD1-F1
#
_cell.length_a   1.000
_cell.length_b   1.000
_cell.length_c   1.000
_cell.angle_alpha   90.00
_cell.angle_beta   90.00
_cell.angle_gamma   90.00
#
_symmetry.space_group_name_H-M   'P 1'
#
loop_
_entity.id
_entity.type
_entity.pdbx_description
1 polymer ?
#
loop_
_entity_poly.entity_id
_entity_poly.type
_entity_poly.pdbx_seq_one_letter_code
_entity_poly.pdbx_strand_id
1 'polypeptide(L)'
;MPPLQRMYDVCVVGSGAGGGMAAYMLTKAGAEVVVLEAGQPWDNAKDSAMLEWPYDSPRRGAATPTRPFGEFDACIGGWEIPGEPYTRAAGTEFSWWRARMVGGRTNHWGRISLRFGPYDFKRKSRDGLGDDWPIAYDDVAPYYDEVDRLIGVFGSRENLPNEPNGIFLPPPRPRCHELLVKRAADQLHVTCIPARLSILTRPLNGRPACHYCGQCNRGCRVNANFTSTN
;
A
#
# COMPACT_ATOMS: atom_id res chain seq x y z
N MET A 1 -22.70 -32.00 18.94
CA MET A 1 -21.27 -31.81 19.25
C MET A 1 -21.09 -30.35 19.63
N PRO A 2 -20.47 -30.02 20.79
CA PRO A 2 -20.09 -28.63 21.03
C PRO A 2 -19.15 -28.17 19.90
N PRO A 3 -19.27 -26.93 19.41
CA PRO A 3 -18.38 -26.44 18.36
C PRO A 3 -16.94 -26.57 18.84
N LEU A 4 -16.06 -27.10 17.98
CA LEU A 4 -14.62 -27.19 18.26
C LEU A 4 -14.09 -25.76 18.47
N GLN A 5 -13.92 -25.37 19.73
CA GLN A 5 -13.36 -24.08 20.10
C GLN A 5 -11.84 -24.17 19.93
N ARG A 6 -11.36 -23.81 18.74
CA ARG A 6 -9.93 -23.75 18.46
C ARG A 6 -9.35 -22.52 19.15
N MET A 7 -8.40 -22.73 20.06
CA MET A 7 -7.64 -21.64 20.69
C MET A 7 -6.50 -21.19 19.77
N TYR A 8 -6.18 -19.91 19.81
CA TYR A 8 -5.06 -19.28 19.09
C TYR A 8 -4.28 -18.41 20.08
N ASP A 9 -3.00 -18.22 19.84
CA ASP A 9 -2.13 -17.38 20.67
C ASP A 9 -2.44 -15.89 20.47
N VAL A 10 -2.71 -15.50 19.22
CA VAL A 10 -2.95 -14.09 18.85
C VAL A 10 -4.14 -13.98 17.89
N CYS A 11 -5.00 -12.99 18.16
CA CYS A 11 -6.06 -12.55 17.27
C CYS A 11 -5.71 -11.18 16.68
N VAL A 12 -5.53 -11.12 15.35
CA VAL A 12 -5.30 -9.89 14.60
C VAL A 12 -6.61 -9.46 13.95
N VAL A 13 -7.06 -8.24 14.23
CA VAL A 13 -8.29 -7.68 13.65
C VAL A 13 -7.95 -6.79 12.45
N GLY A 14 -8.33 -7.26 11.26
CA GLY A 14 -8.09 -6.62 9.97
C GLY A 14 -6.89 -7.21 9.24
N SER A 15 -7.06 -7.48 7.95
CA SER A 15 -6.04 -8.14 7.10
C SER A 15 -5.29 -7.17 6.18
N GLY A 16 -5.37 -5.86 6.45
CA GLY A 16 -4.63 -4.84 5.71
C GLY A 16 -3.13 -4.82 6.05
N ALA A 17 -2.39 -3.85 5.51
CA ALA A 17 -0.91 -3.77 5.63
C ALA A 17 -0.38 -4.04 7.06
N GLY A 18 -0.95 -3.38 8.08
CA GLY A 18 -0.51 -3.56 9.46
C GLY A 18 -0.83 -4.96 10.01
N GLY A 19 -2.07 -5.42 9.84
CA GLY A 19 -2.49 -6.72 10.37
C GLY A 19 -1.84 -7.90 9.65
N GLY A 20 -1.70 -7.84 8.33
CA GLY A 20 -1.01 -8.88 7.57
C GLY A 20 0.49 -8.93 7.88
N MET A 21 1.16 -7.77 8.06
CA MET A 21 2.57 -7.76 8.50
C MET A 21 2.75 -8.28 9.92
N ALA A 22 1.85 -7.91 10.84
CA ALA A 22 1.86 -8.47 12.18
C ALA A 22 1.67 -9.99 12.16
N ALA A 23 0.67 -10.48 11.43
CA ALA A 23 0.43 -11.92 11.27
C ALA A 23 1.64 -12.63 10.64
N TYR A 24 2.26 -12.05 9.61
CA TYR A 24 3.47 -12.59 8.98
C TYR A 24 4.63 -12.73 9.97
N MET A 25 4.90 -11.70 10.78
CA MET A 25 5.98 -11.75 11.76
C MET A 25 5.70 -12.72 12.91
N LEU A 26 4.48 -12.71 13.46
CA LEU A 26 4.09 -13.57 14.57
C LEU A 26 4.05 -15.05 14.17
N THR A 27 3.54 -15.38 12.99
CA THR A 27 3.54 -16.75 12.48
C THR A 27 4.95 -17.24 12.17
N LYS A 28 5.84 -16.38 11.65
CA LYS A 28 7.26 -16.71 11.52
C LYS A 28 7.97 -16.95 12.85
N ALA A 29 7.52 -16.30 13.91
CA ALA A 29 8.00 -16.56 15.27
C ALA A 29 7.38 -17.83 15.91
N GLY A 30 6.48 -18.52 15.20
CA GLY A 30 5.88 -19.79 15.62
C GLY A 30 4.53 -19.69 16.34
N ALA A 31 3.94 -18.50 16.43
CA ALA A 31 2.63 -18.32 17.06
C ALA A 31 1.49 -18.83 16.17
N GLU A 32 0.46 -19.42 16.78
CA GLU A 32 -0.81 -19.69 16.11
C GLU A 32 -1.66 -18.41 16.07
N VAL A 33 -1.80 -17.82 14.87
CA VAL A 33 -2.48 -16.55 14.68
C VAL A 33 -3.80 -16.75 13.93
N VAL A 34 -4.87 -16.16 14.46
CA VAL A 34 -6.13 -15.95 13.72
C VAL A 34 -6.22 -14.51 13.24
N VAL A 35 -6.58 -14.32 11.97
CA VAL A 35 -6.84 -13.00 11.39
C VAL A 35 -8.33 -12.87 11.12
N LEU A 36 -8.97 -11.87 11.72
CA LEU A 36 -10.38 -11.56 11.51
C LEU A 36 -10.52 -10.41 10.52
N GLU A 37 -11.09 -10.68 9.35
CA GLU A 37 -11.43 -9.67 8.35
C GLU A 37 -12.95 -9.49 8.29
N ALA A 38 -13.42 -8.24 8.33
CA ALA A 38 -14.85 -7.93 8.25
C ALA A 38 -15.37 -7.97 6.81
N GLY A 39 -14.48 -7.84 5.84
CA GLY A 39 -14.75 -7.93 4.42
C GLY A 39 -14.82 -9.35 3.86
N GLN A 40 -15.16 -9.42 2.57
CA GLN A 40 -15.17 -10.69 1.84
C GLN A 40 -13.74 -11.19 1.53
N PRO A 41 -13.56 -12.52 1.33
CA PRO A 41 -12.35 -13.07 0.75
C PRO A 41 -11.99 -12.38 -0.58
N TRP A 42 -10.69 -12.23 -0.83
CA TRP A 42 -10.16 -11.68 -2.06
C TRP A 42 -8.80 -12.26 -2.38
N ASP A 43 -8.62 -12.68 -3.62
CA ASP A 43 -7.37 -13.20 -4.19
C ASP A 43 -7.11 -12.48 -5.52
N ASN A 44 -6.07 -11.64 -5.59
CA ASN A 44 -5.76 -10.89 -6.81
C ASN A 44 -5.58 -11.80 -8.03
N ALA A 45 -5.05 -13.02 -7.88
CA ALA A 45 -4.83 -13.92 -9.00
C ALA A 45 -6.14 -14.43 -9.63
N LYS A 46 -7.24 -14.40 -8.86
CA LYS A 46 -8.56 -14.91 -9.24
C LYS A 46 -9.57 -13.81 -9.50
N ASP A 47 -9.66 -12.86 -8.58
CA ASP A 47 -10.77 -11.90 -8.47
C ASP A 47 -10.48 -10.54 -9.12
N SER A 48 -9.22 -10.26 -9.48
CA SER A 48 -8.85 -8.99 -10.10
C SER A 48 -9.37 -8.87 -11.54
N ALA A 49 -9.85 -7.66 -11.88
CA ALA A 49 -10.25 -7.28 -13.23
C ALA A 49 -9.07 -6.77 -14.09
N MET A 50 -7.83 -7.13 -13.74
CA MET A 50 -6.59 -6.60 -14.36
C MET A 50 -6.58 -6.75 -15.89
N LEU A 51 -7.14 -7.85 -16.39
CA LEU A 51 -7.13 -8.21 -17.81
C LEU A 51 -8.51 -8.06 -18.47
N GLU A 52 -9.50 -7.54 -17.75
CA GLU A 52 -10.85 -7.36 -18.28
C GLU A 52 -10.92 -6.12 -19.17
N TRP A 53 -11.58 -6.25 -20.32
CA TRP A 53 -11.80 -5.11 -21.19
C TRP A 53 -13.09 -4.39 -20.81
N PRO A 54 -13.11 -3.04 -20.84
CA PRO A 54 -14.33 -2.30 -20.54
C PRO A 54 -15.53 -2.71 -21.40
N TYR A 55 -15.33 -3.07 -22.67
CA TYR A 55 -16.43 -3.47 -23.55
C TYR A 55 -17.01 -4.86 -23.24
N ASP A 56 -16.34 -5.69 -22.43
CA ASP A 56 -16.87 -6.97 -21.97
C ASP A 56 -17.87 -6.79 -20.82
N SER A 57 -17.89 -5.62 -20.18
CA SER A 57 -18.89 -5.26 -19.17
C SER A 57 -20.04 -4.43 -19.76
N PRO A 58 -21.31 -4.76 -19.44
CA PRO A 58 -22.46 -3.91 -19.76
C PRO A 58 -22.36 -2.49 -19.18
N ARG A 59 -21.64 -2.31 -18.07
CA ARG A 59 -21.43 -1.00 -17.41
C ARG A 59 -20.20 -0.26 -17.92
N ARG A 60 -19.39 -0.87 -18.79
CA ARG A 60 -18.17 -0.27 -19.36
C ARG A 60 -17.19 0.28 -18.32
N GLY A 61 -17.11 -0.35 -17.15
CA GLY A 61 -16.27 0.13 -16.06
C GLY A 61 -16.92 1.22 -15.19
N ALA A 62 -18.20 1.52 -15.37
CA ALA A 62 -18.87 2.56 -14.59
C ALA A 62 -18.87 2.23 -13.09
N ALA A 63 -18.92 3.28 -12.28
CA ALA A 63 -18.95 3.17 -10.83
C ALA A 63 -20.18 2.40 -10.33
N THR A 64 -20.01 1.74 -9.20
CA THR A 64 -21.10 1.08 -8.46
C THR A 64 -21.09 1.57 -7.01
N PRO A 65 -22.17 1.38 -6.23
CA PRO A 65 -22.18 1.79 -4.82
C PRO A 65 -21.02 1.22 -3.99
N THR A 66 -20.56 0.01 -4.30
CA THR A 66 -19.44 -0.66 -3.61
C THR A 66 -18.10 -0.49 -4.28
N ARG A 67 -18.05 0.18 -5.45
CA ARG A 67 -16.82 0.54 -6.19
C ARG A 67 -16.96 1.92 -6.83
N PRO A 68 -16.77 3.01 -6.06
CA PRO A 68 -16.98 4.38 -6.54
C PRO A 68 -16.05 4.80 -7.69
N PHE A 69 -14.89 4.15 -7.85
CA PHE A 69 -13.93 4.46 -8.93
C PHE A 69 -14.08 3.56 -10.17
N GLY A 70 -15.19 2.84 -10.28
CA GLY A 70 -15.46 1.95 -11.40
C GLY A 70 -15.51 0.49 -10.97
N GLU A 71 -16.34 -0.31 -11.62
CA GLU A 71 -16.56 -1.71 -11.22
C GLU A 71 -15.31 -2.60 -11.25
N PHE A 72 -14.27 -2.19 -11.97
CA PHE A 72 -12.99 -2.89 -12.06
C PHE A 72 -11.99 -2.51 -10.95
N ASP A 73 -12.29 -1.51 -10.10
CA ASP A 73 -11.42 -1.12 -9.00
C ASP A 73 -11.32 -2.27 -7.98
N ALA A 74 -10.10 -2.63 -7.57
CA ALA A 74 -9.84 -3.67 -6.58
C ALA A 74 -10.01 -3.16 -5.14
N CYS A 75 -11.03 -2.33 -4.93
CA CYS A 75 -11.50 -1.91 -3.63
C CYS A 75 -12.99 -2.18 -3.53
N ILE A 76 -13.37 -3.14 -2.71
CA ILE A 76 -14.76 -3.31 -2.29
C ILE A 76 -14.97 -2.42 -1.06
N GLY A 77 -15.83 -1.40 -1.20
CA GLY A 77 -16.07 -0.38 -0.19
C GLY A 77 -16.09 1.01 -0.80
N GLY A 78 -15.71 2.02 -0.04
CA GLY A 78 -15.71 3.39 -0.53
C GLY A 78 -15.74 4.44 0.58
N TRP A 79 -16.35 5.57 0.26
CA TRP A 79 -16.55 6.70 1.18
C TRP A 79 -17.59 6.40 2.26
N GLU A 80 -18.63 5.66 1.90
CA GLU A 80 -19.73 5.26 2.77
C GLU A 80 -19.89 3.75 2.72
N ILE A 81 -19.94 3.13 3.88
CA ILE A 81 -20.15 1.69 4.02
C ILE A 81 -21.37 1.51 4.94
N PRO A 82 -22.42 0.81 4.50
CA PRO A 82 -23.60 0.57 5.32
C PRO A 82 -23.25 -0.03 6.68
N GLY A 83 -23.77 0.59 7.75
CA GLY A 83 -23.58 0.12 9.13
C GLY A 83 -22.27 0.55 9.80
N GLU A 84 -21.36 1.24 9.10
CA GLU A 84 -20.14 1.78 9.72
C GLU A 84 -20.39 3.16 10.33
N PRO A 85 -19.98 3.39 11.60
CA PRO A 85 -20.09 4.72 12.19
C PRO A 85 -19.02 5.64 11.59
N TYR A 86 -19.45 6.71 10.92
CA TYR A 86 -18.59 7.81 10.53
C TYR A 86 -18.91 8.99 11.44
N THR A 87 -18.07 9.20 12.46
CA THR A 87 -18.20 10.34 13.36
C THR A 87 -17.36 11.51 12.83
N ARG A 88 -17.95 12.71 12.90
CA ARG A 88 -17.29 13.97 12.56
C ARG A 88 -17.57 14.96 13.69
N ALA A 89 -16.64 15.88 13.93
CA ALA A 89 -16.92 16.99 14.82
C ALA A 89 -17.94 17.93 14.17
N ALA A 90 -18.77 18.61 14.98
CA ALA A 90 -19.73 19.57 14.46
C ALA A 90 -19.02 20.66 13.64
N GLY A 91 -19.58 21.00 12.47
CA GLY A 91 -18.99 21.99 11.55
C GLY A 91 -17.75 21.52 10.79
N THR A 92 -17.40 20.23 10.85
CA THR A 92 -16.25 19.68 10.10
C THR A 92 -16.69 18.73 8.99
N GLU A 93 -15.91 18.71 7.91
CA GLU A 93 -16.03 17.73 6.84
C GLU A 93 -14.85 16.76 6.89
N PHE A 94 -15.13 15.46 6.90
CA PHE A 94 -14.08 14.43 6.87
C PHE A 94 -14.56 13.17 6.16
N SER A 95 -14.02 12.90 4.98
CA SER A 95 -14.33 11.69 4.21
C SER A 95 -13.25 10.63 4.41
N TRP A 96 -13.65 9.40 4.72
CA TRP A 96 -12.70 8.32 4.96
C TRP A 96 -12.96 7.14 4.04
N TRP A 97 -12.05 6.94 3.09
CA TRP A 97 -12.10 5.78 2.20
C TRP A 97 -11.74 4.49 2.93
N ARG A 98 -12.62 3.51 2.90
CA ARG A 98 -12.41 2.20 3.55
C ARG A 98 -12.62 1.06 2.57
N ALA A 99 -11.79 0.05 2.68
CA ALA A 99 -11.94 -1.22 1.98
C ALA A 99 -12.42 -2.29 2.96
N ARG A 100 -13.38 -3.12 2.54
CA ARG A 100 -13.93 -4.26 3.26
C ARG A 100 -13.70 -5.52 2.42
N MET A 101 -12.46 -5.97 2.42
CA MET A 101 -11.99 -7.17 1.72
C MET A 101 -10.67 -7.64 2.30
N VAL A 102 -10.33 -8.92 2.11
CA VAL A 102 -9.03 -9.47 2.52
C VAL A 102 -7.87 -8.72 1.84
N GLY A 103 -6.85 -8.33 2.61
CA GLY A 103 -5.76 -7.45 2.17
C GLY A 103 -6.06 -5.95 2.29
N GLY A 104 -7.32 -5.58 2.52
CA GLY A 104 -7.77 -4.20 2.66
C GLY A 104 -7.35 -3.31 1.48
N ARG A 105 -6.95 -2.06 1.79
CA ARG A 105 -6.56 -1.07 0.76
C ARG A 105 -5.30 -1.44 -0.02
N THR A 106 -4.52 -2.41 0.44
CA THR A 106 -3.28 -2.81 -0.26
C THR A 106 -3.55 -3.42 -1.64
N ASN A 107 -4.79 -3.82 -1.95
CA ASN A 107 -5.15 -4.33 -3.27
C ASN A 107 -5.21 -3.26 -4.37
N HIS A 108 -5.41 -1.98 -4.03
CA HIS A 108 -5.63 -0.91 -5.02
C HIS A 108 -4.88 0.42 -4.75
N TRP A 109 -4.28 0.60 -3.56
CA TRP A 109 -3.49 1.78 -3.14
C TRP A 109 -2.42 2.24 -4.15
N GLY A 110 -1.87 3.44 -4.06
CA GLY A 110 -0.89 3.95 -5.05
C GLY A 110 0.45 3.20 -5.14
N ARG A 111 0.74 2.24 -4.25
CA ARG A 111 2.05 1.55 -4.09
C ARG A 111 3.22 2.47 -3.70
N ILE A 112 2.99 3.75 -3.44
CA ILE A 112 4.04 4.68 -2.99
C ILE A 112 4.48 4.28 -1.58
N SER A 113 5.78 4.08 -1.39
CA SER A 113 6.38 3.60 -0.16
C SER A 113 7.57 4.49 0.20
N LEU A 114 7.27 5.56 0.93
CA LEU A 114 8.24 6.55 1.38
C LEU A 114 8.61 6.29 2.84
N ARG A 115 9.85 6.60 3.19
CA ARG A 115 10.31 6.59 4.57
C ARG A 115 10.08 7.97 5.17
N PHE A 116 9.67 8.02 6.43
CA PHE A 116 9.88 9.24 7.21
C PHE A 116 11.37 9.48 7.39
N GLY A 117 11.79 10.75 7.31
CA GLY A 117 13.15 11.17 7.57
C GLY A 117 13.37 11.62 9.01
N PRO A 118 14.64 11.88 9.43
CA PRO A 118 14.98 12.29 10.79
C PRO A 118 14.16 13.47 11.31
N TYR A 119 13.81 14.42 10.43
CA TYR A 119 13.06 15.60 10.82
C TYR A 119 11.57 15.33 11.03
N ASP A 120 11.00 14.28 10.43
CA ASP A 120 9.60 13.91 10.64
C ASP A 120 9.36 13.35 12.05
N PHE A 121 10.40 12.78 12.67
CA PHE A 121 10.36 12.31 14.06
C PHE A 121 10.52 13.44 15.09
N LYS A 122 10.96 14.64 14.67
CA LYS A 122 11.32 15.76 15.54
C LYS A 122 10.67 17.08 15.12
N ARG A 123 9.40 17.03 14.69
CA ARG A 123 8.68 18.20 14.18
C ARG A 123 8.60 19.33 15.20
N LYS A 124 8.13 19.05 16.43
CA LYS A 124 7.99 20.05 17.49
C LYS A 124 9.31 20.71 17.84
N SER A 125 10.36 19.91 18.03
CA SER A 125 11.69 20.46 18.32
C SER A 125 12.30 21.25 17.16
N ARG A 126 11.90 20.97 15.91
CA ARG A 126 12.44 21.61 14.71
C ARG A 126 11.72 22.89 14.32
N ASP A 127 10.39 22.85 14.22
CA ASP A 127 9.57 23.95 13.68
C ASP A 127 8.54 24.48 14.69
N GLY A 128 8.46 23.91 15.90
CA GLY A 128 7.52 24.31 16.94
C GLY A 128 6.09 23.79 16.75
N LEU A 129 5.83 22.99 15.71
CA LEU A 129 4.50 22.48 15.37
C LEU A 129 4.36 20.98 15.66
N GLY A 130 3.14 20.58 16.04
CA GLY A 130 2.81 19.18 16.33
C GLY A 130 3.58 18.64 17.53
N ASP A 131 3.92 17.36 17.47
CA ASP A 131 4.66 16.66 18.53
C ASP A 131 5.88 15.91 17.97
N ASP A 132 6.86 15.73 18.85
CA ASP A 132 7.99 14.84 18.59
C ASP A 132 7.58 13.40 18.87
N TRP A 133 8.06 12.49 18.03
CA TRP A 133 7.92 11.07 18.29
C TRP A 133 8.84 10.67 19.46
N PRO A 134 8.41 9.68 20.28
CA PRO A 134 9.22 9.14 21.37
C PRO A 134 10.37 8.25 20.87
N ILE A 135 10.49 8.07 19.56
CA ILE A 135 11.55 7.34 18.85
C ILE A 135 12.18 8.27 17.80
N ALA A 136 13.34 7.89 17.29
CA ALA A 136 14.05 8.56 16.21
C ALA A 136 14.03 7.72 14.92
N TYR A 137 14.49 8.33 13.81
CA TYR A 137 14.65 7.61 12.54
C TYR A 137 15.55 6.37 12.69
N ASP A 138 16.64 6.48 13.44
CA ASP A 138 17.60 5.38 13.61
C ASP A 138 17.00 4.17 14.34
N ASP A 139 15.97 4.38 15.17
CA ASP A 139 15.24 3.28 15.82
C ASP A 139 14.41 2.47 14.81
N VAL A 140 13.92 3.11 13.74
CA VAL A 140 13.06 2.48 12.73
C VAL A 140 13.80 2.10 11.44
N ALA A 141 14.99 2.66 11.20
CA ALA A 141 15.76 2.44 9.99
C ALA A 141 16.03 0.95 9.70
N PRO A 142 16.40 0.11 10.69
CA PRO A 142 16.57 -1.33 10.46
C PRO A 142 15.28 -2.02 9.97
N TYR A 143 14.12 -1.62 10.50
CA TYR A 143 12.83 -2.18 10.10
C TYR A 143 12.40 -1.70 8.72
N TYR A 144 12.68 -0.45 8.36
CA TYR A 144 12.47 0.01 6.98
C TYR A 144 13.32 -0.79 5.99
N ASP A 145 14.57 -1.11 6.34
CA ASP A 145 15.45 -1.94 5.50
C ASP A 145 14.91 -3.37 5.35
N GLU A 146 14.32 -3.95 6.39
CA GLU A 146 13.63 -5.25 6.29
C GLU A 146 12.41 -5.18 5.36
N VAL A 147 11.59 -4.14 5.51
CA VAL A 147 10.41 -3.92 4.67
C VAL A 147 10.82 -3.77 3.20
N ASP A 148 11.84 -2.98 2.88
CA ASP A 148 12.31 -2.78 1.51
C ASP A 148 12.71 -4.10 0.82
N ARG A 149 13.43 -4.97 1.55
CA ARG A 149 13.84 -6.29 1.05
C ARG A 149 12.66 -7.25 0.91
N LEU A 150 11.65 -7.11 1.78
CA LEU A 150 10.46 -7.95 1.76
C LEU A 150 9.51 -7.59 0.62
N ILE A 151 9.09 -6.32 0.56
CA ILE A 151 8.02 -5.87 -0.32
C ILE A 151 8.53 -5.45 -1.70
N GLY A 152 9.83 -5.17 -1.82
CA GLY A 152 10.49 -4.80 -3.07
C GLY A 152 10.09 -3.42 -3.54
N VAL A 153 10.82 -2.41 -3.07
CA VAL A 153 10.62 -1.01 -3.45
C VAL A 153 11.61 -0.66 -4.56
N PHE A 154 11.15 -0.14 -5.70
CA PHE A 154 12.08 0.49 -6.65
C PHE A 154 12.31 1.96 -6.29
N GLY A 155 13.47 2.50 -6.63
CA GLY A 155 13.81 3.89 -6.35
C GLY A 155 15.27 4.19 -6.66
N SER A 156 15.72 5.39 -6.30
CA SER A 156 17.09 5.86 -6.49
C SER A 156 17.61 6.54 -5.22
N ARG A 157 18.93 6.81 -5.19
CA ARG A 157 19.66 7.21 -3.98
C ARG A 157 20.22 8.62 -4.11
N GLU A 158 19.44 9.61 -3.70
CA GLU A 158 19.82 11.02 -3.76
C GLU A 158 20.48 11.53 -2.48
N ASN A 159 20.44 10.76 -1.39
CA ASN A 159 20.96 11.17 -0.07
C ASN A 159 20.32 12.47 0.44
N LEU A 160 19.02 12.62 0.23
CA LEU A 160 18.27 13.78 0.71
C LEU A 160 18.17 13.76 2.24
N PRO A 161 18.35 14.90 2.92
CA PRO A 161 18.40 14.95 4.39
C PRO A 161 17.17 14.39 5.10
N ASN A 162 15.98 14.53 4.49
CA ASN A 162 14.71 14.09 5.07
C ASN A 162 13.86 13.28 4.09
N GLU A 163 14.52 12.59 3.16
CA GLU A 163 13.91 11.54 2.34
C GLU A 163 14.95 10.41 2.23
N PRO A 164 15.20 9.69 3.35
CA PRO A 164 16.32 8.76 3.47
C PRO A 164 16.26 7.69 2.39
N ASN A 165 17.43 7.24 1.94
CA ASN A 165 17.49 6.14 1.00
C ASN A 165 17.00 4.83 1.65
N GLY A 166 16.58 3.92 0.79
CA GLY A 166 16.25 2.55 1.14
C GLY A 166 17.06 1.54 0.32
N ILE A 167 16.65 0.29 0.42
CA ILE A 167 17.23 -0.84 -0.31
C ILE A 167 16.40 -1.07 -1.55
N PHE A 168 16.73 -0.30 -2.58
CA PHE A 168 15.89 -0.22 -3.75
C PHE A 168 16.24 -1.25 -4.84
N LEU A 169 15.20 -1.72 -5.52
CA LEU A 169 15.31 -2.25 -6.87
C LEU A 169 15.59 -1.09 -7.85
N PRO A 170 16.24 -1.36 -9.00
CA PRO A 170 16.41 -0.34 -10.03
C PRO A 170 15.06 0.23 -10.48
N PRO A 171 14.91 1.55 -10.63
CA PRO A 171 13.66 2.14 -11.10
C PRO A 171 13.44 1.80 -12.58
N PRO A 172 12.18 1.74 -13.04
CA PRO A 172 11.90 1.61 -14.46
C PRO A 172 12.42 2.82 -15.23
N ARG A 173 12.67 2.65 -16.53
CA ARG A 173 13.02 3.79 -17.38
C ARG A 173 11.87 4.80 -17.41
N PRO A 174 12.16 6.11 -17.30
CA PRO A 174 11.12 7.13 -17.40
C PRO A 174 10.40 7.07 -18.75
N ARG A 175 9.11 7.35 -18.73
CA ARG A 175 8.25 7.55 -19.91
C ARG A 175 8.56 8.90 -20.55
N CYS A 176 8.15 9.08 -21.80
CA CYS A 176 8.45 10.31 -22.56
C CYS A 176 8.03 11.60 -21.82
N HIS A 177 6.83 11.62 -21.19
CA HIS A 177 6.37 12.78 -20.44
C HIS A 177 7.14 13.00 -19.12
N GLU A 178 7.64 11.92 -18.50
CA GLU A 178 8.46 12.02 -17.29
C GLU A 178 9.83 12.63 -17.60
N LEU A 179 10.39 12.38 -18.79
CA LEU A 179 11.62 13.05 -19.26
C LEU A 179 11.41 14.55 -19.46
N LEU A 180 10.23 14.97 -19.93
CA LEU A 180 9.88 16.40 -20.05
C LEU A 180 9.75 17.05 -18.68
N VAL A 181 9.10 16.39 -17.72
CA VAL A 181 9.01 16.86 -16.33
C VAL A 181 10.40 16.98 -15.71
N LYS A 182 11.25 15.97 -15.87
CA LYS A 182 12.63 15.99 -15.35
C LYS A 182 13.43 17.16 -15.93
N ARG A 183 13.34 17.39 -17.25
CA ARG A 183 14.02 18.51 -17.91
C ARG A 183 13.56 19.86 -17.36
N ALA A 184 12.25 20.05 -17.19
CA ALA A 184 11.72 21.29 -16.64
C ALA A 184 12.15 21.48 -15.17
N ALA A 185 12.10 20.42 -14.37
CA ALA A 185 12.56 20.46 -12.97
C ALA A 185 14.05 20.83 -12.88
N ASP A 186 14.89 20.27 -13.75
CA ASP A 186 16.33 20.59 -13.81
C ASP A 186 16.57 22.06 -14.18
N GLN A 187 15.82 22.61 -15.12
CA GLN A 187 15.88 24.03 -15.49
C GLN A 187 15.45 24.96 -14.35
N LEU A 188 14.51 24.51 -13.52
CA LEU A 188 14.00 25.25 -12.37
C LEU A 188 14.79 24.97 -11.08
N HIS A 189 15.84 24.14 -11.14
CA HIS A 189 16.59 23.69 -9.97
C HIS A 189 15.72 23.01 -8.90
N VAL A 190 14.64 22.34 -9.32
CA VAL A 190 13.79 21.52 -8.47
C VAL A 190 14.26 20.07 -8.54
N THR A 191 14.60 19.49 -7.40
CA THR A 191 15.03 18.08 -7.35
C THR A 191 13.87 17.17 -7.73
N CYS A 192 14.02 16.44 -8.84
CA CYS A 192 13.05 15.47 -9.34
C CYS A 192 13.69 14.09 -9.38
N ILE A 193 13.10 13.15 -8.65
CA ILE A 193 13.60 11.79 -8.48
C ILE A 193 12.54 10.79 -8.98
N PRO A 194 12.94 9.59 -9.44
CA PRO A 194 12.04 8.46 -9.57
C PRO A 194 11.21 8.26 -8.30
N ALA A 195 9.90 8.06 -8.46
CA ALA A 195 9.04 7.73 -7.34
C ALA A 195 9.49 6.40 -6.69
N ARG A 196 9.23 6.26 -5.38
CA ARG A 196 9.56 5.05 -4.63
C ARG A 196 8.33 4.21 -4.46
N LEU A 197 8.24 3.10 -5.19
CA LEU A 197 7.05 2.26 -5.22
C LEU A 197 7.35 0.79 -4.97
N SER A 198 6.45 0.15 -4.23
CA SER A 198 6.42 -1.29 -3.97
C SER A 198 5.92 -2.09 -5.19
N ILE A 199 6.69 -2.01 -6.29
CA ILE A 199 6.45 -2.69 -7.56
C ILE A 199 7.77 -3.32 -8.00
N LEU A 200 7.74 -4.61 -8.33
CA LEU A 200 8.94 -5.37 -8.64
C LEU A 200 9.45 -5.05 -10.05
N THR A 201 10.67 -4.54 -10.18
CA THR A 201 11.35 -4.39 -11.48
C THR A 201 12.23 -5.59 -11.84
N ARG A 202 12.41 -6.52 -10.90
CA ARG A 202 13.00 -7.85 -11.06
C ARG A 202 12.28 -8.84 -10.14
N PRO A 203 12.27 -10.15 -10.43
CA PRO A 203 11.66 -11.13 -9.53
C PRO A 203 12.25 -11.06 -8.11
N LEU A 204 11.40 -11.20 -7.10
CA LEU A 204 11.77 -11.11 -5.69
C LEU A 204 10.82 -11.94 -4.83
N ASN A 205 11.35 -12.76 -3.91
CA ASN A 205 10.57 -13.54 -2.95
C ASN A 205 9.45 -14.39 -3.61
N GLY A 206 9.74 -15.01 -4.76
CA GLY A 206 8.77 -15.84 -5.50
C GLY A 206 7.76 -15.06 -6.34
N ARG A 207 7.75 -13.72 -6.27
CA ARG A 207 6.89 -12.86 -7.09
C ARG A 207 7.60 -12.42 -8.38
N PRO A 208 6.90 -12.39 -9.53
CA PRO A 208 7.49 -12.02 -10.81
C PRO A 208 7.72 -10.50 -10.92
N ALA A 209 8.55 -10.10 -11.88
CA ALA A 209 8.69 -8.69 -12.23
C ALA A 209 7.41 -8.13 -12.89
N CYS A 210 7.18 -6.84 -12.73
CA CYS A 210 6.12 -6.10 -13.38
C CYS A 210 6.32 -6.11 -14.90
N HIS A 211 5.24 -6.37 -15.64
CA HIS A 211 5.18 -6.30 -17.10
C HIS A 211 4.55 -4.97 -17.59
N TYR A 212 4.40 -3.99 -16.69
CA TYR A 212 4.04 -2.61 -17.00
C TYR A 212 2.69 -2.40 -17.70
N CYS A 213 1.66 -3.22 -17.39
CA CYS A 213 0.32 -3.11 -18.02
C CYS A 213 -0.47 -1.85 -17.61
N GLY A 214 -0.07 -1.15 -16.56
CA GLY A 214 -0.75 0.07 -16.08
C GLY A 214 -2.07 -0.16 -15.34
N GLN A 215 -2.52 -1.40 -15.15
CA GLN A 215 -3.83 -1.72 -14.54
C GLN A 215 -3.78 -1.91 -13.02
N CYS A 216 -2.90 -1.19 -12.33
CA CYS A 216 -2.59 -1.49 -10.93
C CYS A 216 -3.77 -1.29 -9.96
N ASN A 217 -4.69 -0.37 -10.24
CA ASN A 217 -5.89 -0.14 -9.41
C ASN A 217 -6.91 -1.27 -9.53
N ARG A 218 -6.81 -2.12 -10.56
CA ARG A 218 -7.70 -3.25 -10.75
C ARG A 218 -7.26 -4.52 -10.01
N GLY A 219 -6.23 -4.43 -9.17
CA GLY A 219 -5.59 -5.54 -8.49
C GLY A 219 -4.55 -6.21 -9.39
N CYS A 220 -3.33 -6.40 -8.89
CA CYS A 220 -2.27 -7.00 -9.72
C CYS A 220 -2.39 -8.52 -9.75
N ARG A 221 -2.99 -9.06 -10.81
CA ARG A 221 -3.21 -10.51 -10.97
C ARG A 221 -1.95 -11.37 -10.89
N VAL A 222 -0.82 -10.80 -11.28
CA VAL A 222 0.48 -11.49 -11.29
C VAL A 222 1.29 -11.29 -10.01
N ASN A 223 0.74 -10.59 -9.01
CA ASN A 223 1.40 -10.31 -7.73
C ASN A 223 2.78 -9.62 -7.89
N ALA A 224 2.95 -8.78 -8.93
CA ALA A 224 4.19 -8.04 -9.16
C ALA A 224 4.26 -6.73 -8.36
N ASN A 225 3.18 -6.33 -7.67
CA ASN A 225 3.18 -5.24 -6.71
C ASN A 225 2.80 -5.75 -5.32
N PHE A 226 3.16 -4.99 -4.29
CA PHE A 226 2.85 -5.41 -2.92
C PHE A 226 1.37 -5.29 -2.61
N THR A 227 0.79 -6.41 -2.15
CA THR A 227 -0.46 -6.47 -1.41
C THR A 227 -0.20 -7.28 -0.14
N SER A 228 -0.99 -7.05 0.92
CA SER A 228 -0.79 -7.72 2.20
C SER A 228 -0.99 -9.25 2.15
N THR A 229 -1.52 -9.75 1.04
CA THR A 229 -1.89 -11.15 0.78
C THR A 229 -0.88 -11.90 -0.08
N ASN A 230 0.17 -11.24 -0.60
CA ASN A 230 1.12 -11.82 -1.55
C ASN A 230 2.58 -11.84 -1.07
#